data_AF-A0A661KUN5-F1
#
_entry.id   AF-A0A661KUN5-F1
#
_cell.length_a   1.000
_cell.length_b   1.000
_cell.length_c   1.000
_cell.angle_alpha   90.00
_cell.angle_beta   90.00
_cell.angle_gamma   90.00
#
_symmetry.space_group_name_H-M   'P 1'
#
loop_
_entity.id
_entity.type
_entity.pdbx_description
1 polymer ?
#
loop_
_entity_poly.entity_id
_entity_poly.type
_entity_poly.pdbx_seq_one_letter_code
_entity_poly.pdbx_strand_id
1 'polypeptide(L)'
;RLTSIRDYKAIIRPGFQYDTALIISMVYFFLNMSIKMRLDKKNGIGEVLIAPEDIIIPVIKGFLSGMDELIAKNLLDKEHKDQITGLLSSLSRNELDSLFSSMLDYYGEEDPADIPIISDNMESHINCLYHLLQEGELL
;
A
#
# COMPACT_ATOMS: atom_id res chain seq x y z
N ARG A 1 -6.53 27.83 17.49
CA ARG A 1 -5.20 27.17 17.53
C ARG A 1 -5.43 25.70 17.86
N LEU A 2 -5.55 24.84 16.84
CA LEU A 2 -5.74 23.40 17.02
C LEU A 2 -4.36 22.77 17.25
N THR A 3 -4.11 22.34 18.48
CA THR A 3 -2.90 21.62 18.87
C THR A 3 -3.10 20.14 18.57
N SER A 4 -2.35 19.59 17.61
CA SER A 4 -2.29 18.15 17.38
C SER A 4 -1.64 17.47 18.59
N ILE A 5 -2.46 16.89 19.47
CA ILE A 5 -2.07 15.96 20.54
C ILE A 5 -2.14 14.56 19.95
N ARG A 6 -1.31 14.29 18.95
CA ARG A 6 -1.01 12.91 18.59
C ARG A 6 0.48 12.79 18.58
N ASP A 7 0.98 12.32 19.71
CA ASP A 7 2.34 11.86 19.95
C ASP A 7 2.58 10.61 19.07
N TYR A 8 2.59 10.81 17.75
CA TYR A 8 3.04 9.81 16.78
C TYR A 8 4.56 9.69 16.97
N LYS A 9 4.94 9.04 18.06
CA LYS A 9 6.29 8.60 18.28
C LYS A 9 6.66 7.72 17.10
N ALA A 10 7.75 8.05 16.42
CA ALA A 10 8.21 7.28 15.26
C ALA A 10 8.29 5.80 15.66
N ILE A 11 7.43 4.98 15.05
CA ILE A 11 7.40 3.53 15.28
C ILE A 11 8.72 2.92 14.80
N ILE A 12 9.33 3.55 13.79
CA ILE A 12 10.62 3.17 13.23
C ILE A 12 11.72 3.96 13.98
N ARG A 13 12.52 3.24 14.77
CA ARG A 13 13.71 3.78 15.41
C ARG A 13 14.93 3.58 14.49
N PRO A 14 15.79 4.59 14.28
CA PRO A 14 17.04 4.40 13.54
C PRO A 14 17.90 3.31 14.20
N GLY A 15 18.35 2.33 13.42
CA GLY A 15 19.29 1.28 13.87
C GLY A 15 18.68 0.02 14.50
N PHE A 16 17.37 -0.21 14.39
CA PHE A 16 16.77 -1.50 14.76
C PHE A 16 16.88 -2.51 13.61
N GLN A 17 17.72 -3.55 13.79
CA GLN A 17 17.87 -4.68 12.86
C GLN A 17 16.61 -5.58 12.89
N TYR A 18 15.64 -5.23 12.05
CA TYR A 18 14.61 -6.14 11.58
C TYR A 18 14.36 -5.87 10.09
N ASP A 19 15.42 -5.84 9.28
CA ASP A 19 15.37 -5.43 7.86
C ASP A 19 14.26 -6.18 7.12
N THR A 20 14.12 -7.48 7.36
CA THR A 20 13.03 -8.30 6.81
C THR A 20 11.64 -7.87 7.28
N ALA A 21 11.45 -7.55 8.56
CA ALA A 21 10.13 -7.11 9.05
C ALA A 21 9.77 -5.73 8.50
N LEU A 22 10.74 -4.83 8.34
CA LEU A 22 10.55 -3.54 7.70
C LEU A 22 10.12 -3.71 6.24
N ILE A 23 10.84 -4.52 5.47
CA ILE A 23 10.54 -4.80 4.06
C ILE A 23 9.14 -5.39 3.92
N ILE A 24 8.83 -6.44 4.69
CA ILE A 24 7.51 -7.08 4.67
C ILE A 24 6.43 -6.07 5.05
N SER A 25 6.62 -5.30 6.13
CA SER A 25 5.64 -4.30 6.57
C SER A 25 5.40 -3.22 5.52
N MET A 26 6.44 -2.77 4.81
CA MET A 26 6.32 -1.79 3.73
C MET A 26 5.56 -2.36 2.52
N VAL A 27 5.77 -3.63 2.18
CA VAL A 27 4.98 -4.31 1.14
C VAL A 27 3.51 -4.41 1.55
N TYR A 28 3.20 -4.90 2.74
CA TYR A 28 1.81 -4.96 3.22
C TYR A 28 1.18 -3.58 3.30
N PHE A 29 1.92 -2.58 3.80
CA PHE A 29 1.47 -1.19 3.83
C PHE A 29 1.12 -0.69 2.42
N PHE A 30 2.00 -0.92 1.44
CA PHE A 30 1.76 -0.54 0.06
C PHE A 30 0.53 -1.23 -0.52
N LEU A 31 0.39 -2.55 -0.36
CA LEU A 31 -0.75 -3.30 -0.90
C LEU A 31 -2.07 -2.82 -0.30
N ASN A 32 -2.13 -2.65 1.02
CA ASN A 32 -3.29 -2.09 1.71
C ASN A 32 -3.61 -0.65 1.26
N MET A 33 -2.58 0.20 1.17
CA MET A 33 -2.75 1.57 0.71
C MET A 33 -3.26 1.61 -0.74
N SER A 34 -2.80 0.70 -1.60
CA SER A 34 -3.20 0.66 -3.01
C SER A 34 -4.69 0.40 -3.21
N ILE A 35 -5.28 -0.48 -2.41
CA ILE A 35 -6.73 -0.75 -2.48
C ILE A 35 -7.52 0.36 -1.78
N LYS A 36 -7.04 0.85 -0.62
CA LYS A 36 -7.72 1.93 0.11
C LYS A 36 -7.78 3.24 -0.66
N MET A 37 -6.77 3.56 -1.46
CA MET A 37 -6.79 4.76 -2.31
C MET A 37 -7.80 4.66 -3.46
N ARG A 38 -8.28 3.46 -3.80
CA ARG A 38 -9.40 3.30 -4.74
C ARG A 38 -10.75 3.43 -4.07
N LEU A 39 -10.85 3.21 -2.76
CA LEU A 39 -12.11 3.36 -2.04
C LEU A 39 -12.38 4.85 -1.83
N ASP A 40 -13.40 5.36 -2.51
CA ASP A 40 -13.90 6.71 -2.29
C ASP A 40 -15.34 6.65 -1.80
N LYS A 41 -15.69 7.44 -0.79
CA LYS A 41 -17.08 7.55 -0.32
C LYS A 41 -17.73 8.72 -1.05
N LYS A 42 -18.83 8.46 -1.77
CA LYS A 42 -19.60 9.53 -2.43
C LYS A 42 -19.96 10.61 -1.40
N ASN A 43 -19.46 11.84 -1.58
CA ASN A 43 -19.63 12.96 -0.65
C ASN A 43 -19.08 12.74 0.78
N GLY A 44 -18.15 11.80 0.98
CA GLY A 44 -17.51 11.54 2.27
C GLY A 44 -18.35 10.80 3.32
N ILE A 45 -19.63 10.51 3.02
CA ILE A 45 -20.58 9.81 3.93
C ILE A 45 -21.53 8.86 3.19
N GLY A 46 -21.45 8.76 1.87
CA GLY A 46 -22.37 7.98 1.04
C GLY A 46 -21.83 6.61 0.62
N GLU A 47 -22.45 6.05 -0.42
CA GLU A 47 -22.06 4.79 -1.05
C GLU A 47 -20.56 4.81 -1.41
N VAL A 48 -19.87 3.73 -1.03
CA VAL A 48 -18.47 3.52 -1.37
C VAL A 48 -18.41 3.19 -2.86
N LEU A 49 -17.59 3.94 -3.58
CA LEU A 49 -17.31 3.77 -5.00
C LEU A 49 -15.85 3.33 -5.14
N ILE A 50 -15.59 2.52 -6.16
CA ILE A 50 -14.23 2.17 -6.56
C ILE A 50 -13.75 3.20 -7.60
N ALA A 51 -12.59 3.80 -7.37
CA ALA A 51 -11.94 4.65 -8.35
C ALA A 51 -11.43 3.80 -9.55
N PRO A 52 -11.32 4.41 -10.74
CA PRO A 52 -10.83 3.70 -11.92
C PRO A 52 -9.37 3.25 -11.74
N GLU A 53 -8.96 2.27 -12.54
CA GLU A 53 -7.64 1.62 -12.43
C GLU A 53 -6.46 2.58 -12.66
N ASP A 54 -6.66 3.67 -13.39
CA ASP A 54 -5.64 4.68 -13.68
C ASP A 54 -5.11 5.40 -12.43
N ILE A 55 -5.87 5.38 -11.32
CA ILE A 55 -5.44 5.93 -10.03
C ILE A 55 -4.27 5.13 -9.41
N ILE A 56 -4.03 3.89 -9.85
CA ILE A 56 -2.95 3.07 -9.30
C ILE A 56 -1.57 3.60 -9.68
N ILE A 57 -1.44 4.24 -10.84
CA ILE A 57 -0.17 4.85 -11.28
C ILE A 57 0.30 5.96 -10.31
N PRO A 58 -0.51 7.00 -9.99
CA PRO A 58 -0.10 8.01 -9.02
C PRO A 58 0.06 7.44 -7.61
N VAL A 59 -0.66 6.38 -7.24
CA VAL A 59 -0.48 5.67 -5.97
C VAL A 59 0.92 5.05 -5.87
N ILE A 60 1.36 4.32 -6.89
CA ILE A 60 2.72 3.73 -6.94
C ILE A 60 3.77 4.84 -6.88
N LYS A 61 3.63 5.88 -7.72
CA LYS A 61 4.57 7.01 -7.74
C LYS A 61 4.64 7.73 -6.40
N GLY A 62 3.50 7.93 -5.74
CA GLY A 62 3.42 8.54 -4.42
C GLY A 62 4.15 7.71 -3.35
N PHE A 63 3.97 6.39 -3.37
CA PHE A 63 4.66 5.48 -2.46
C PHE A 63 6.19 5.53 -2.64
N LEU A 64 6.68 5.46 -3.89
CA LEU A 64 8.10 5.53 -4.18
C LEU A 64 8.71 6.88 -3.81
N SER A 65 7.99 7.97 -4.11
CA SER A 65 8.41 9.32 -3.72
C SER A 65 8.47 9.47 -2.19
N GLY A 66 7.53 8.85 -1.47
CA GLY A 66 7.55 8.79 -0.01
C GLY A 66 8.79 8.07 0.52
N MET A 67 9.22 6.98 -0.11
CA MET A 67 10.48 6.31 0.24
C MET A 67 11.70 7.19 -0.05
N ASP A 68 11.72 7.92 -1.16
CA ASP A 68 12.80 8.88 -1.46
C ASP A 68 12.90 9.99 -0.41
N GLU A 69 11.77 10.47 0.10
CA GLU A 69 11.76 11.41 1.21
C GLU A 69 12.30 10.81 2.52
N LEU A 70 11.99 9.53 2.81
CA LEU A 70 12.53 8.85 3.98
C LEU A 70 14.04 8.68 3.87
N ILE A 71 14.55 8.37 2.67
CA ILE A 71 15.98 8.31 2.38
C ILE A 71 16.64 9.67 2.57
N ALA A 72 16.06 10.74 2.02
CA ALA A 72 16.58 12.10 2.18
C ALA A 72 16.64 12.55 3.65
N LYS A 73 15.78 11.99 4.51
CA LYS A 73 15.74 12.23 5.96
C LYS A 73 16.63 11.26 6.77
N ASN A 74 17.37 10.36 6.12
CA ASN A 74 18.15 9.28 6.75
C ASN A 74 17.31 8.36 7.66
N LEU A 75 16.04 8.14 7.29
CA LEU A 75 15.10 7.25 8.01
C LEU A 75 14.94 5.88 7.31
N LEU A 76 15.43 5.76 6.08
CA LEU A 76 15.44 4.56 5.26
C LEU A 76 16.71 4.59 4.41
N ASP A 77 17.34 3.45 4.17
CA ASP A 77 18.49 3.38 3.27
C ASP A 77 18.06 3.01 1.86
N LYS A 78 18.87 3.38 0.87
CA LYS A 78 18.61 3.04 -0.54
C LYS A 78 18.48 1.53 -0.75
N GLU A 79 19.29 0.72 -0.06
CA GLU A 79 19.23 -0.74 -0.11
C GLU A 79 17.85 -1.27 0.28
N HIS A 80 17.21 -0.70 1.31
CA HIS A 80 15.86 -1.08 1.70
C HIS A 80 14.85 -0.76 0.60
N LYS A 81 14.96 0.42 -0.05
CA LYS A 81 14.09 0.76 -1.18
C LYS A 81 14.26 -0.26 -2.32
N ASP A 82 15.50 -0.56 -2.70
CA ASP A 82 15.81 -1.52 -3.77
C ASP A 82 15.29 -2.94 -3.43
N GLN A 83 15.37 -3.36 -2.16
CA GLN A 83 14.81 -4.63 -1.70
C GLN A 83 13.27 -4.64 -1.69
N ILE A 84 12.62 -3.55 -1.31
CA ILE A 84 11.15 -3.41 -1.32
C ILE A 84 10.63 -3.43 -2.76
N THR A 85 11.20 -2.61 -3.66
CA THR A 85 10.79 -2.58 -5.07
C THR A 85 11.10 -3.90 -5.76
N GLY A 86 12.26 -4.50 -5.47
CA GLY A 86 12.63 -5.84 -5.91
C GLY A 86 11.60 -6.88 -5.50
N LEU A 87 11.20 -6.91 -4.22
CA LEU A 87 10.18 -7.83 -3.72
C LEU A 87 8.83 -7.59 -4.42
N LEU A 88 8.35 -6.35 -4.52
CA LEU A 88 7.10 -6.03 -5.20
C LEU A 88 7.09 -6.47 -6.67
N SER A 89 8.18 -6.27 -7.40
CA SER A 89 8.33 -6.71 -8.80
C SER A 89 8.43 -8.23 -8.95
N SER A 90 8.86 -8.94 -7.90
CA SER A 90 9.01 -10.40 -7.93
C SER A 90 7.72 -11.17 -7.64
N LEU A 91 6.71 -10.50 -7.07
CA LEU A 91 5.45 -11.14 -6.71
C LEU A 91 4.68 -11.58 -7.95
N SER A 92 4.36 -12.87 -8.00
CA SER A 92 3.45 -13.41 -9.00
C SER A 92 2.01 -12.95 -8.74
N ARG A 93 1.17 -13.04 -9.77
CA ARG A 93 -0.28 -12.80 -9.67
C ARG A 93 -0.93 -13.61 -8.54
N ASN A 94 -0.55 -14.89 -8.39
CA ASN A 94 -1.13 -15.78 -7.37
C ASN A 94 -0.67 -15.43 -5.95
N GLU A 95 0.57 -14.96 -5.80
CA GLU A 95 1.07 -14.47 -4.50
C GLU A 95 0.35 -13.18 -4.11
N LEU A 96 0.15 -12.24 -5.05
CA LEU A 96 -0.67 -11.05 -4.80
C LEU A 96 -2.09 -11.42 -4.37
N ASP A 97 -2.74 -12.36 -5.07
CA ASP A 97 -4.06 -12.85 -4.72
C ASP A 97 -4.12 -13.43 -3.30
N SER A 98 -3.13 -14.25 -2.95
CA SER A 98 -3.01 -14.84 -1.61
C SER A 98 -2.81 -13.76 -0.53
N LEU A 99 -1.98 -12.76 -0.81
CA LEU A 99 -1.72 -11.64 0.10
C LEU A 99 -2.99 -10.80 0.31
N PHE A 100 -3.67 -10.40 -0.77
CA PHE A 100 -4.92 -9.63 -0.67
C PHE A 100 -6.03 -10.40 0.02
N SER A 101 -6.17 -11.69 -0.26
CA SER A 101 -7.13 -12.57 0.41
C SER A 101 -6.87 -12.61 1.92
N SER A 102 -5.61 -12.71 2.35
CA SER A 102 -5.26 -12.67 3.78
C SER A 102 -5.55 -11.32 4.46
N MET A 103 -5.60 -10.23 3.69
CA MET A 103 -5.91 -8.90 4.20
C MET A 103 -7.41 -8.61 4.26
N LEU A 104 -8.25 -9.31 3.47
CA LEU A 104 -9.71 -9.14 3.50
C LEU A 104 -10.30 -9.39 4.89
N ASP A 105 -9.78 -10.40 5.59
CA ASP A 105 -10.19 -10.72 6.96
C ASP A 105 -9.97 -9.53 7.91
N TYR A 106 -8.94 -8.72 7.68
CA TYR A 106 -8.64 -7.51 8.46
C TYR A 106 -9.52 -6.32 8.09
N TYR A 107 -9.90 -6.15 6.81
CA TYR A 107 -10.78 -5.05 6.40
C TYR A 107 -12.16 -5.13 7.03
N GLY A 108 -12.66 -6.35 7.26
CA GLY A 108 -13.94 -6.55 7.91
C GLY A 108 -14.01 -6.13 9.37
N GLU A 109 -12.87 -5.99 10.05
CA GLU A 109 -12.82 -5.45 11.41
C GLU A 109 -12.89 -3.92 11.45
N GLU A 110 -12.47 -3.22 10.38
CA GLU A 110 -12.44 -1.75 10.32
C GLU A 110 -13.77 -1.16 9.85
N ASP A 111 -14.25 -1.53 8.65
CA ASP A 111 -15.53 -1.08 8.10
C ASP A 111 -16.18 -2.24 7.30
N PRO A 112 -17.12 -2.98 7.89
CA PRO A 112 -17.77 -4.11 7.23
C PRO A 112 -18.48 -3.75 5.91
N ALA A 113 -18.83 -2.47 5.71
CA ALA A 113 -19.47 -2.01 4.48
C ALA A 113 -18.51 -1.97 3.28
N ASP A 114 -17.20 -1.93 3.52
CA ASP A 114 -16.20 -1.89 2.45
C ASP A 114 -15.92 -3.28 1.88
N ILE A 115 -16.14 -4.36 2.66
CA ILE A 115 -15.80 -5.75 2.26
C ILE A 115 -16.42 -6.14 0.91
N PRO A 116 -17.75 -5.97 0.68
CA PRO A 116 -18.36 -6.43 -0.57
C PRO A 116 -17.74 -5.72 -1.77
N ILE A 117 -17.47 -4.42 -1.64
CA ILE A 117 -16.97 -3.58 -2.74
C ILE A 117 -15.51 -3.89 -3.03
N ILE A 118 -14.69 -4.09 -1.99
CA ILE A 118 -13.31 -4.53 -2.15
C ILE A 118 -13.30 -5.91 -2.84
N SER A 119 -14.11 -6.86 -2.36
CA SER A 119 -14.18 -8.22 -2.89
C SER A 119 -14.60 -8.24 -4.36
N ASP A 120 -15.65 -7.49 -4.73
CA ASP A 120 -16.16 -7.43 -6.11
C ASP A 120 -15.17 -6.81 -7.09
N ASN A 121 -14.21 -5.99 -6.62
CA ASN A 121 -13.23 -5.30 -7.44
C ASN A 121 -11.80 -5.86 -7.29
N MET A 122 -11.60 -6.85 -6.43
CA MET A 122 -10.28 -7.35 -6.05
C MET A 122 -9.53 -7.92 -7.26
N GLU A 123 -10.21 -8.70 -8.10
CA GLU A 123 -9.57 -9.35 -9.25
C GLU A 123 -9.03 -8.32 -10.25
N SER A 124 -9.83 -7.29 -10.57
CA SER A 124 -9.43 -6.16 -11.42
C SER A 124 -8.25 -5.39 -10.80
N HIS A 125 -8.31 -5.13 -9.49
CA HIS A 125 -7.22 -4.48 -8.76
C HIS A 125 -5.91 -5.25 -8.86
N ILE A 126 -5.93 -6.56 -8.58
CA ILE A 126 -4.75 -7.41 -8.62
C ILE A 126 -4.19 -7.48 -10.05
N ASN A 127 -5.04 -7.61 -11.07
CA ASN A 127 -4.62 -7.59 -12.47
C ASN A 127 -3.87 -6.30 -12.80
N CYS A 128 -4.51 -5.15 -12.55
CA CYS A 128 -3.96 -3.84 -12.83
C CYS A 128 -2.62 -3.65 -12.10
N LEU A 129 -2.58 -3.93 -10.79
CA LEU A 129 -1.38 -3.78 -9.99
C LEU A 129 -0.26 -4.71 -10.45
N TYR A 130 -0.58 -5.98 -10.74
CA TYR A 130 0.40 -6.94 -11.26
C TYR A 130 1.04 -6.44 -12.56
N HIS A 131 0.24 -6.01 -13.54
CA HIS A 131 0.76 -5.48 -14.81
C HIS A 131 1.68 -4.28 -14.59
N LEU A 132 1.26 -3.32 -13.76
CA LEU A 132 2.06 -2.12 -13.48
C LEU A 132 3.37 -2.41 -12.73
N LEU A 133 3.39 -3.42 -11.86
CA LEU A 133 4.62 -3.84 -11.16
C LEU A 133 5.57 -4.63 -12.08
N GLN A 134 5.03 -5.38 -13.06
CA GLN A 134 5.84 -6.15 -14.03
C GLN A 134 6.41 -5.30 -15.17
N GLU A 135 5.71 -4.24 -15.56
CA GLU A 135 6.15 -3.38 -16.67
C GLU A 135 7.42 -2.57 -16.36
N GLY A 136 7.88 -2.55 -15.10
CA GLY A 136 9.19 -2.01 -14.69
C GLY A 136 9.38 -0.50 -14.88
N GLU A 137 8.54 0.17 -15.65
CA GLU A 137 8.60 1.62 -15.88
C GLU A 137 8.22 2.44 -14.64
N LEU A 138 7.58 1.80 -13.66
CA LEU A 138 7.08 2.46 -12.47
C LEU A 138 7.87 2.17 -11.19
N LEU A 139 8.83 1.23 -11.17
CA LEU A 139 9.60 0.82 -9.99
C LEU A 139 11.09 1.19 -10.08
#